data_AF-A0A914WIE1-F1
#
_entry.id   AF-A0A914WIE1-F1
#
_cell.length_a   1.000
_cell.length_b   1.000
_cell.length_c   1.000
_cell.angle_alpha   90.00
_cell.angle_beta   90.00
_cell.angle_gamma   90.00
#
_symmetry.space_group_name_H-M   'P 1'
#
loop_
_entity.id
_entity.type
_entity.pdbx_description
1 polymer ?
#
loop_
_entity_poly.entity_id
_entity_poly.type
_entity_poly.pdbx_seq_one_letter_code
_entity_poly.pdbx_strand_id
1 'polypeptide(L)'
;MASKLEIAKAQFALDLLRTASKGDESCFLSPVSISVALAMTYAGAAGNTKLQMNQVMFNGAKSDKEVHASFRALVSKLSEAKNGYEMTTANK
;
A
#
# COMPACT_ATOMS: atom_id res chain seq x y z
N MET A 1 1.68 -18.82 -5.31
CA MET A 1 0.97 -17.82 -6.15
C MET A 1 0.69 -16.60 -5.29
N ALA A 2 0.83 -15.40 -5.84
CA ALA A 2 0.45 -14.16 -5.15
C ALA A 2 -1.09 -14.06 -5.05
N SER A 3 -1.58 -13.59 -3.90
CA SER A 3 -3.01 -13.35 -3.66
C SER A 3 -3.54 -12.19 -4.51
N LYS A 4 -4.86 -12.16 -4.72
CA LYS A 4 -5.53 -11.05 -5.42
C LYS A 4 -5.20 -9.68 -4.81
N LEU A 5 -5.09 -9.62 -3.48
CA LEU A 5 -4.77 -8.39 -2.75
C LEU A 5 -3.29 -7.98 -2.92
N GLU A 6 -2.37 -8.93 -3.04
CA GLU A 6 -0.97 -8.63 -3.36
C GLU A 6 -0.82 -8.06 -4.77
N ILE A 7 -1.53 -8.63 -5.75
CA ILE A 7 -1.58 -8.09 -7.12
C ILE A 7 -2.18 -6.69 -7.13
N ALA A 8 -3.26 -6.45 -6.38
CA ALA A 8 -3.88 -5.12 -6.28
C ALA A 8 -2.92 -4.06 -5.73
N LYS A 9 -2.17 -4.38 -4.66
CA LYS A 9 -1.15 -3.46 -4.10
C LYS A 9 -0.02 -3.18 -5.09
N ALA A 10 0.43 -4.19 -5.83
CA ALA A 10 1.47 -4.01 -6.85
C ALA A 10 0.97 -3.14 -8.01
N GLN A 11 -0.27 -3.35 -8.46
CA GLN A 11 -0.90 -2.53 -9.48
C GLN A 11 -1.03 -1.07 -9.03
N PHE A 12 -1.54 -0.85 -7.81
CA PHE A 12 -1.62 0.49 -7.20
C PHE A 12 -0.24 1.17 -7.15
N ALA A 13 0.81 0.44 -6.77
CA ALA A 13 2.17 0.95 -6.74
C ALA A 13 2.69 1.37 -8.13
N LEU A 14 2.42 0.58 -9.16
CA LEU A 14 2.80 0.91 -10.54
C LEU A 14 2.02 2.11 -11.08
N ASP A 15 0.73 2.19 -10.79
CA ASP A 15 -0.13 3.30 -11.23
C ASP A 15 0.27 4.60 -10.53
N LEU A 16 0.64 4.53 -9.25
CA LEU A 16 1.22 5.65 -8.52
C LEU A 16 2.53 6.13 -9.15
N LEU A 17 3.45 5.21 -9.47
CA LEU A 17 4.72 5.55 -10.12
C LEU A 17 4.49 6.23 -11.47
N ARG A 18 3.65 5.64 -12.33
CA ARG A 18 3.30 6.23 -13.65
C ARG A 18 2.66 7.60 -13.52
N THR A 19 1.86 7.82 -12.47
CA THR A 19 1.20 9.10 -12.24
C THR A 19 2.18 10.15 -11.75
N ALA A 20 3.13 9.76 -10.89
CA ALA A 20 4.15 10.65 -10.35
C ALA A 20 5.28 10.96 -11.34
N SER A 21 5.63 10.02 -12.23
CA SER A 21 6.73 10.15 -13.19
C SER A 21 6.33 10.86 -14.49
N LYS A 22 5.40 11.82 -14.44
CA LYS A 22 4.99 12.60 -15.63
C LYS A 22 5.97 13.74 -15.86
N GLY A 23 7.10 13.44 -16.50
CA GLY A 23 8.14 14.40 -16.86
C GLY A 23 9.47 13.71 -17.17
N ASP A 24 10.48 14.49 -17.56
CA ASP A 24 11.83 13.99 -17.87
C ASP A 24 12.76 13.97 -16.65
N GLU A 25 12.20 14.18 -15.44
CA GLU A 25 12.96 14.15 -14.19
C GLU A 25 12.99 12.75 -13.57
N SER A 26 14.05 12.47 -12.81
CA SER A 26 14.17 11.22 -12.07
C SER A 26 13.11 11.15 -10.96
N CYS A 27 12.31 10.09 -10.96
CA CYS A 27 11.24 9.86 -9.99
C CYS A 27 11.59 8.68 -9.06
N PHE A 28 11.60 8.92 -7.75
CA PHE A 28 11.80 7.89 -6.73
C PHE A 28 10.73 8.03 -5.65
N LEU A 29 10.05 6.93 -5.34
CA LEU A 29 9.01 6.89 -4.31
C LEU A 29 8.95 5.50 -3.65
N SER A 30 8.38 5.47 -2.44
CA SER A 30 8.09 4.23 -1.71
C SER A 30 6.59 3.96 -1.75
N PRO A 31 6.11 3.10 -2.66
CA PRO A 31 4.68 2.77 -2.75
C PRO A 31 4.17 2.11 -1.47
N VAL A 32 5.05 1.40 -0.77
CA VAL A 32 4.75 0.74 0.50
C VAL A 32 4.42 1.76 1.60
N SER A 33 5.24 2.80 1.78
CA SER A 33 4.98 3.85 2.78
C SER A 33 3.66 4.58 2.50
N ILE A 34 3.42 4.96 1.24
CA ILE A 34 2.18 5.62 0.82
C ILE A 34 0.97 4.70 1.04
N SER A 35 1.09 3.42 0.71
CA SER A 35 0.02 2.44 0.94
C SER A 35 -0.28 2.28 2.43
N VAL A 36 0.73 2.28 3.31
CA VAL A 36 0.53 2.16 4.76
C VAL A 36 -0.18 3.40 5.31
N ALA A 37 0.25 4.60 4.93
CA ALA A 37 -0.41 5.85 5.35
C ALA A 37 -1.89 5.90 4.91
N LEU A 38 -2.16 5.54 3.65
CA LEU A 38 -3.52 5.48 3.14
C LEU A 38 -4.34 4.34 3.73
N ALA A 39 -3.74 3.21 4.10
CA ALA A 39 -4.44 2.12 4.78
C ALA A 39 -4.89 2.51 6.20
N MET A 40 -4.11 3.34 6.92
CA MET A 40 -4.55 3.92 8.19
C MET A 40 -5.72 4.87 8.00
N THR A 41 -5.67 5.69 6.94
CA THR A 41 -6.79 6.58 6.55
C THR A 41 -8.04 5.77 6.17
N TYR A 42 -7.88 4.68 5.42
CA TYR A 42 -8.95 3.77 5.04
C TYR A 42 -9.68 3.17 6.25
N ALA A 43 -8.93 2.84 7.31
CA ALA A 43 -9.49 2.29 8.53
C ALA A 43 -10.46 3.26 9.24
N GLY A 44 -10.21 4.57 9.16
CA GLY A 44 -11.07 5.62 9.71
C GLY A 44 -12.13 6.16 8.75
N ALA A 45 -12.08 5.81 7.46
CA ALA A 45 -13.02 6.29 6.46
C ALA A 45 -14.39 5.59 6.55
N ALA A 46 -15.43 6.22 5.99
CA ALA A 46 -16.77 5.64 5.87
C ALA A 46 -17.44 6.03 4.55
N GLY A 47 -18.55 5.36 4.22
CA GLY A 47 -19.38 5.66 3.05
C GLY A 47 -18.59 5.67 1.74
N ASN A 48 -18.85 6.68 0.90
CA ASN A 48 -18.26 6.80 -0.43
C ASN A 48 -16.72 6.94 -0.39
N THR A 49 -16.19 7.64 0.63
CA THR A 49 -14.73 7.79 0.79
C THR A 49 -14.06 6.44 0.96
N LYS A 50 -14.59 5.59 1.86
CA LYS A 50 -14.06 4.24 2.07
C LYS A 50 -14.19 3.39 0.81
N LEU A 51 -15.33 3.48 0.11
CA LEU A 51 -15.57 2.72 -1.12
C LEU A 51 -14.55 3.05 -2.22
N GLN A 52 -14.30 4.33 -2.47
CA GLN A 52 -13.33 4.79 -3.48
C GLN A 52 -11.91 4.34 -3.13
N MET A 53 -11.51 4.48 -1.86
CA MET A 53 -10.21 4.00 -1.40
C MET A 53 -10.05 2.48 -1.58
N ASN A 54 -11.08 1.69 -1.25
CA ASN A 54 -11.07 0.23 -1.45
C ASN A 54 -10.91 -0.14 -2.93
N GLN A 55 -11.61 0.56 -3.82
CA GLN A 55 -11.54 0.30 -5.26
C GLN A 55 -10.14 0.56 -5.81
N VAL A 56 -9.55 1.71 -5.47
CA VAL A 56 -8.24 2.11 -6.00
C VAL A 56 -7.09 1.31 -5.39
N MET A 57 -7.09 1.10 -4.08
CA MET A 57 -5.95 0.50 -3.38
C MET A 57 -6.01 -1.03 -3.36
N PHE A 58 -7.21 -1.60 -3.24
CA PHE A 58 -7.41 -3.02 -2.93
C PHE A 58 -8.27 -3.75 -3.98
N ASN A 59 -8.55 -3.10 -5.12
CA ASN A 59 -9.37 -3.64 -6.21
C ASN A 59 -10.73 -4.18 -5.72
N GLY A 60 -11.38 -3.41 -4.84
CA GLY A 60 -12.69 -3.76 -4.29
C GLY A 60 -12.65 -5.01 -3.42
N ALA A 61 -11.69 -5.08 -2.48
CA ALA A 61 -11.62 -6.17 -1.52
C ALA A 61 -12.95 -6.31 -0.78
N LYS A 62 -13.40 -7.57 -0.59
CA LYS A 62 -14.71 -7.86 0.04
C LYS A 62 -14.66 -7.83 1.57
N SER A 63 -13.46 -7.82 2.15
CA SER A 63 -13.24 -7.99 3.58
C SER A 63 -12.18 -7.04 4.11
N ASP A 64 -12.60 -6.14 5.00
CA ASP A 64 -11.68 -5.26 5.74
C ASP A 64 -10.71 -6.07 6.60
N LYS A 65 -11.15 -7.23 7.12
CA LYS A 65 -10.30 -8.12 7.91
C LYS A 65 -9.12 -8.63 7.08
N GLU A 66 -9.34 -8.96 5.81
CA GLU A 66 -8.27 -9.38 4.90
C GLU A 66 -7.31 -8.24 4.59
N VAL A 67 -7.83 -7.03 4.36
CA VAL A 67 -7.03 -5.82 4.16
C VAL A 67 -6.13 -5.57 5.38
N HIS A 68 -6.71 -5.52 6.59
CA HIS A 68 -5.96 -5.29 7.82
C HIS A 68 -4.92 -6.37 8.09
N ALA A 69 -5.26 -7.65 7.88
CA ALA A 69 -4.32 -8.76 8.03
C ALA A 69 -3.14 -8.63 7.04
N SER A 70 -3.41 -8.25 5.80
CA SER A 70 -2.39 -8.05 4.78
C SER A 70 -1.40 -6.93 5.13
N PHE A 71 -1.91 -5.79 5.62
CA PHE A 71 -1.06 -4.67 6.03
C PHE A 71 -0.27 -4.97 7.31
N ARG A 72 -0.88 -5.68 8.27
CA ARG A 72 -0.15 -6.14 9.46
C ARG A 72 1.02 -7.05 9.09
N ALA A 73 0.78 -8.03 8.20
CA ALA A 73 1.83 -8.92 7.72
C ALA A 73 2.93 -8.16 6.95
N LEU A 74 2.54 -7.15 6.15
CA LEU A 74 3.49 -6.31 5.43
C LEU A 74 4.37 -5.50 6.37
N VAL A 75 3.77 -4.77 7.32
CA VAL A 75 4.52 -3.96 8.30
C VAL A 75 5.44 -4.83 9.15
N SER A 76 4.98 -6.01 9.60
CA SER A 76 5.84 -6.96 10.33
C SER A 76 7.08 -7.34 9.53
N LYS A 77 6.92 -7.69 8.26
CA LYS A 77 8.04 -8.06 7.37
C LYS A 77 9.01 -6.92 7.11
N LEU A 78 8.54 -5.66 7.13
CA LEU A 78 9.39 -4.49 6.91
C LEU A 78 10.16 -4.10 8.19
N SER A 79 9.58 -4.36 9.36
CA SER A 79 10.24 -4.16 10.66
C SER A 79 11.23 -5.26 11.01
N GLU A 80 11.18 -6.41 10.32
CA GLU A 80 12.19 -7.46 10.45
C GLU A 80 13.51 -7.00 9.84
N ALA A 81 14.49 -6.72 10.69
CA ALA A 81 15.87 -6.53 10.26
C ALA A 81 16.39 -7.83 9.64
N LYS A 82 16.90 -7.75 8.41
CA LYS A 82 17.58 -8.87 7.75
C LYS A 82 19.02 -8.49 7.45
N ASN A 83 19.91 -9.47 7.56
CA ASN A 83 21.31 -9.30 7.22
C ASN A 83 21.46 -8.84 5.76
N GLY A 84 22.13 -7.71 5.54
CA GLY A 84 22.47 -7.21 4.21
C GLY A 84 21.75 -5.94 3.74
N TYR A 85 20.82 -5.38 4.52
CA TYR A 85 20.29 -4.04 4.28
C TYR A 85 19.90 -3.35 5.59
N GLU A 86 19.89 -2.02 5.58
CA GLU A 86 19.31 -1.19 6.65
C GLU A 86 18.00 -0.59 6.14
N MET A 87 16.92 -0.76 6.90
CA MET A 87 15.61 -0.23 6.54
C MET A 87 14.91 0.33 7.78
N THR A 88 14.75 1.65 7.80
CA THR A 88 13.98 2.36 8.82
C THR A 88 12.77 3.00 8.15
N THR A 89 11.57 2.78 8.71
CA THR A 89 10.33 3.38 8.19
C THR A 89 9.52 3.97 9.34
N ALA A 90 8.85 5.09 9.10
CA ALA A 90 7.94 5.73 10.04
C ALA A 90 6.69 6.19 9.29
N ASN A 91 5.53 5.64 9.66
CA ASN A 91 4.23 6.07 9.17
C ASN A 91 3.39 6.44 10.40
N LYS A 92 2.84 7.66 10.45
CA LYS A 92 2.05 8.18 11.57
C LYS A 92 0.63 8.50 11.12
#